data_AF-A0A293L7Y4-F1
#
_entry.id   AF-A0A293L7Y4-F1
#
_cell.length_a   1.000
_cell.length_b   1.000
_cell.length_c   1.000
_cell.angle_alpha   90.00
_cell.angle_beta   90.00
_cell.angle_gamma   90.00
#
_symmetry.space_group_name_H-M   'P 1'
#
loop_
_entity.id
_entity.type
_entity.pdbx_description
1 polymer ?
#
loop_
_entity_poly.entity_id
_entity_poly.type
_entity_poly.pdbx_seq_one_letter_code
_entity_poly.pdbx_strand_id
1 'polypeptide(L)'
;MRPQIWRASSERDYLHQPTAAVPSGAGWFAHPSDQNPYIQVDYIDPVYASGVTTYGARDVWEWTKTFKVFTSRTGDTWTPVQDVNGTDQVFKGNFDNNTPVDNKFPGMILTRFVRLQPLTWHREVALRWEILGCYPDEIPPPPPPTTPTPPSFVCPSELEETGLYPHPTDCTKFYHCDHGIATEKQCKEGLHFSPEKKVCDWPETAGCRST
;
A
#
# COMPACT_ATOMS: atom_id res chain seq x y z
N MET A 1 -5.35 0.46 -9.13
CA MET A 1 -6.52 -0.47 -8.99
C MET A 1 -7.59 -0.02 -9.97
N ARG A 2 -8.31 -0.92 -10.64
CA ARG A 2 -9.27 -0.51 -11.67
C ARG A 2 -10.70 -0.39 -11.12
N PRO A 3 -11.28 0.82 -11.06
CA PRO A 3 -12.68 0.98 -10.69
C PRO A 3 -13.59 0.37 -11.76
N GLN A 4 -14.71 -0.22 -11.32
CA GLN A 4 -15.60 -0.95 -12.21
C GLN A 4 -16.78 -0.10 -12.67
N ILE A 5 -17.30 0.78 -11.81
CA ILE A 5 -18.46 1.62 -12.11
C ILE A 5 -18.14 3.08 -11.75
N TRP A 6 -18.39 3.97 -12.70
CA TRP A 6 -18.24 5.41 -12.56
C TRP A 6 -19.61 6.09 -12.53
N ARG A 7 -19.80 7.04 -11.61
CA ARG A 7 -21.00 7.88 -11.52
C ARG A 7 -20.63 9.30 -11.10
N ALA A 8 -21.47 10.26 -11.44
CA ALA A 8 -21.35 11.62 -10.95
C ALA A 8 -22.74 12.18 -10.59
N SER A 9 -22.75 13.30 -9.87
CA SER A 9 -23.95 14.08 -9.61
C SER A 9 -24.58 14.62 -10.90
N SER A 10 -23.75 14.98 -11.87
CA SER A 10 -24.14 15.54 -13.15
C SER A 10 -23.00 15.40 -14.17
N GLU A 11 -23.32 15.66 -15.44
CA GLU A 11 -22.34 15.73 -16.52
C GLU A 11 -22.67 16.91 -17.44
N ARG A 12 -21.65 17.57 -17.98
CA ARG A 12 -21.84 18.71 -18.89
C ARG A 12 -22.47 18.29 -20.21
N ASP A 13 -21.96 17.20 -20.78
CA ASP A 13 -22.36 16.67 -22.09
C ASP A 13 -21.86 15.21 -22.26
N TYR A 14 -22.19 14.60 -23.40
CA TYR A 14 -21.87 13.19 -23.71
C TYR A 14 -20.37 12.89 -23.88
N LEU A 15 -19.51 13.89 -24.07
CA LEU A 15 -18.06 13.71 -24.17
C LEU A 15 -17.38 13.78 -22.80
N HIS A 16 -18.02 14.42 -21.82
CA HIS A 16 -17.47 14.72 -20.50
C HIS A 16 -18.16 13.94 -19.38
N GLN A 17 -18.57 12.70 -19.70
CA GLN A 17 -19.21 11.75 -18.78
C GLN A 17 -18.26 11.28 -17.67
N PRO A 18 -18.76 10.68 -16.58
CA PRO A 18 -17.93 10.21 -15.46
C PRO A 18 -16.83 9.23 -15.87
N THR A 19 -17.07 8.39 -16.88
CA THR A 19 -16.07 7.43 -17.39
C THR A 19 -14.88 8.09 -18.09
N ALA A 20 -15.02 9.34 -18.53
CA ALA A 20 -13.92 10.12 -19.12
C ALA A 20 -12.91 10.61 -18.06
N ALA A 21 -13.23 10.48 -16.76
CA ALA A 21 -12.38 10.91 -15.66
C ALA A 21 -11.21 9.96 -15.35
N VAL A 22 -11.00 8.89 -16.10
CA VAL A 22 -9.78 8.07 -15.97
C VAL A 22 -8.53 8.90 -16.34
N PRO A 23 -7.33 8.59 -15.82
CA PRO A 23 -6.12 9.38 -16.10
C PRO A 23 -5.81 9.58 -17.59
N SER A 24 -6.09 8.54 -18.39
CA SER A 24 -5.90 8.54 -19.84
C SER A 24 -7.07 9.14 -20.63
N GLY A 25 -8.15 9.56 -19.98
CA GLY A 25 -9.37 10.06 -20.60
C GLY A 25 -9.31 11.56 -20.94
N ALA A 26 -10.45 12.10 -21.40
CA ALA A 26 -10.61 13.52 -21.68
C ALA A 26 -10.84 14.37 -20.42
N GLY A 27 -11.44 13.77 -19.38
CA GLY A 27 -11.87 14.45 -18.16
C GLY A 27 -13.39 14.53 -18.05
N TRP A 28 -13.90 14.30 -16.84
CA TRP A 28 -15.30 14.56 -16.51
C TRP A 28 -15.50 16.04 -16.22
N PHE A 29 -16.62 16.57 -16.69
CA PHE A 29 -17.09 17.91 -16.35
C PHE A 29 -18.46 17.83 -15.71
N ALA A 30 -18.64 18.49 -14.57
CA ALA A 30 -19.96 18.62 -13.98
C ALA A 30 -20.84 19.55 -14.82
N HIS A 31 -22.16 19.39 -14.71
CA HIS A 31 -23.07 20.32 -15.36
C HIS A 31 -22.92 21.73 -14.73
N PRO A 32 -22.92 22.82 -15.52
CA PRO A 32 -22.69 24.17 -14.98
C PRO A 32 -23.69 24.66 -13.93
N SER A 33 -24.88 24.06 -13.88
CA SER A 33 -25.91 24.38 -12.87
C SER A 33 -25.79 23.55 -11.59
N ASP A 34 -24.88 22.58 -11.53
CA ASP A 34 -24.67 21.74 -10.36
C ASP A 34 -23.88 22.52 -9.30
N GLN A 35 -24.55 22.90 -8.22
CA GLN A 35 -23.95 23.68 -7.13
C GLN A 35 -23.14 22.81 -6.16
N ASN A 36 -23.31 21.48 -6.21
CA ASN A 36 -22.62 20.57 -5.32
C ASN A 36 -22.12 19.33 -6.07
N PRO A 37 -21.20 19.52 -7.03
CA PRO A 37 -20.80 18.47 -7.93
C PRO A 37 -19.96 17.40 -7.21
N TYR A 38 -20.15 16.15 -7.59
CA TYR A 38 -19.28 15.05 -7.16
C TYR A 38 -19.13 14.01 -8.27
N ILE A 39 -18.00 13.31 -8.23
CA ILE A 39 -17.76 12.11 -9.02
C ILE A 39 -17.35 10.99 -8.09
N GLN A 40 -17.80 9.77 -8.36
CA GLN A 40 -17.55 8.61 -7.52
C GLN A 40 -17.33 7.34 -8.33
N VAL A 41 -16.66 6.40 -7.68
CA VAL A 41 -16.43 5.06 -8.20
C VAL A 41 -16.92 4.01 -7.22
N ASP A 42 -17.45 2.90 -7.75
CA ASP A 42 -17.65 1.64 -7.04
C ASP A 42 -16.60 0.64 -7.53
N TYR A 43 -15.82 0.09 -6.59
CA TYR A 43 -14.83 -0.94 -6.87
C TYR A 43 -15.43 -2.35 -6.91
N ILE A 44 -16.72 -2.52 -6.54
CA ILE A 44 -17.44 -3.79 -6.35
C ILE A 44 -16.92 -4.59 -5.16
N ASP A 45 -15.61 -4.79 -5.10
CA ASP A 45 -14.90 -5.41 -3.99
C ASP A 45 -14.25 -4.34 -3.09
N PRO A 46 -14.08 -4.62 -1.78
CA PRO A 46 -13.34 -3.73 -0.90
C PRO A 46 -11.88 -3.55 -1.34
N VAL A 47 -11.37 -2.33 -1.20
CA VAL A 47 -10.00 -1.90 -1.50
C VAL A 47 -9.40 -1.15 -0.32
N TYR A 48 -8.08 -1.19 -0.19
CA TYR A 48 -7.35 -0.26 0.67
C TYR A 48 -6.97 0.98 -0.12
N ALA A 49 -7.55 2.13 0.22
CA ALA A 49 -7.21 3.41 -0.37
C ALA A 49 -6.17 4.15 0.49
N SER A 50 -5.04 4.56 -0.10
CA SER A 50 -3.94 5.25 0.57
C SER A 50 -3.75 6.69 0.09
N GLY A 51 -4.42 7.08 -0.99
CA GLY A 51 -4.35 8.43 -1.53
C GLY A 51 -5.12 8.55 -2.84
N VAL A 52 -4.96 9.70 -3.49
CA VAL A 52 -5.57 10.02 -4.77
C VAL A 52 -4.60 10.82 -5.63
N THR A 53 -4.55 10.51 -6.91
CA THR A 53 -3.89 11.33 -7.93
C THR A 53 -4.96 12.02 -8.76
N THR A 54 -4.85 13.33 -8.93
CA THR A 54 -5.76 14.12 -9.77
C THR A 54 -5.04 14.80 -10.92
N TYR A 55 -5.77 15.00 -12.02
CA TYR A 55 -5.37 15.78 -13.19
C TYR A 55 -6.54 16.71 -13.56
N GLY A 56 -6.26 17.81 -14.27
CA GLY A 56 -7.32 18.57 -14.95
C GLY A 56 -7.83 17.86 -16.20
N ALA A 57 -8.58 18.54 -17.07
CA ALA A 57 -9.07 17.96 -18.33
C ALA A 57 -8.00 17.95 -19.43
N ARG A 58 -7.91 16.85 -20.18
CA ARG A 58 -6.95 16.75 -21.28
C ARG A 58 -7.34 17.71 -22.40
N ASP A 59 -6.34 18.40 -22.97
CA ASP A 59 -6.49 19.33 -24.11
C ASP A 59 -7.47 20.49 -23.88
N VAL A 60 -7.94 20.68 -22.64
CA VAL A 60 -8.84 21.76 -22.23
C VAL A 60 -8.22 22.46 -21.02
N TRP A 61 -8.24 23.79 -20.99
CA TRP A 61 -7.62 24.59 -19.92
C TRP A 61 -8.47 24.69 -18.64
N GLU A 62 -9.00 23.56 -18.17
CA GLU A 62 -9.87 23.49 -17.00
C GLU A 62 -9.42 22.42 -16.01
N TRP A 63 -9.54 22.75 -14.72
CA TRP A 63 -9.11 21.90 -13.62
C TRP A 63 -9.75 22.29 -12.28
N THR A 64 -9.86 21.30 -11.39
CA THR A 64 -10.25 21.48 -9.99
C THR A 64 -9.03 21.85 -9.12
N LYS A 65 -9.16 22.91 -8.31
CA LYS A 65 -8.10 23.47 -7.46
C LYS A 65 -8.13 22.89 -6.04
N THR A 66 -9.32 22.67 -5.48
CA THR A 66 -9.47 22.03 -4.17
C THR A 66 -10.68 21.11 -4.15
N PHE A 67 -10.61 20.06 -3.34
CA PHE A 67 -11.67 19.06 -3.23
C PHE A 67 -11.64 18.35 -1.87
N LYS A 68 -12.74 17.69 -1.52
CA LYS A 68 -12.80 16.69 -0.44
C LYS A 68 -12.90 15.29 -1.02
N VAL A 69 -12.39 14.31 -0.28
CA VAL A 69 -12.57 12.89 -0.58
C VAL A 69 -13.47 12.28 0.48
N PHE A 70 -14.44 11.49 0.04
CA PHE A 70 -15.33 10.71 0.89
C PHE A 70 -15.20 9.24 0.54
N THR A 71 -15.35 8.39 1.53
CA THR A 71 -15.28 6.93 1.40
C THR A 71 -16.55 6.29 1.94
N SER A 72 -16.91 5.13 1.42
CA SER A 72 -18.04 4.34 1.92
C SER A 72 -17.84 2.84 1.71
N ARG A 73 -18.32 2.02 2.65
CA ARG A 73 -18.41 0.56 2.46
C ARG A 73 -19.73 0.11 1.85
N THR A 74 -20.78 0.94 1.93
CA THR A 74 -22.15 0.58 1.53
C THR A 74 -22.65 1.36 0.32
N GLY A 75 -22.09 2.54 0.05
CA GLY A 75 -22.52 3.44 -1.02
C GLY A 75 -23.56 4.49 -0.57
N ASP A 76 -24.19 4.29 0.59
CA ASP A 76 -25.23 5.18 1.11
C ASP A 76 -24.71 6.13 2.21
N THR A 77 -23.85 5.63 3.10
CA THR A 77 -23.27 6.43 4.19
C THR A 77 -21.84 6.82 3.83
N TRP A 78 -21.56 8.11 3.76
CA TRP A 78 -20.28 8.65 3.31
C TRP A 78 -19.51 9.28 4.47
N THR A 79 -18.25 8.89 4.61
CA THR A 79 -17.34 9.43 5.64
C THR A 79 -16.24 10.25 4.96
N PRO A 80 -16.04 11.53 5.33
CA PRO A 80 -14.95 12.32 4.79
C PRO A 80 -13.61 11.75 5.23
N VAL A 81 -12.61 11.81 4.35
CA VAL A 81 -11.22 11.59 4.76
C VAL A 81 -10.81 12.74 5.68
N GLN A 82 -10.36 12.40 6.87
CA GLN A 82 -9.93 13.34 7.89
C GLN A 82 -8.40 13.39 7.96
N ASP A 83 -7.86 14.50 8.46
CA ASP A 83 -6.45 14.65 8.79
C ASP A 83 -6.09 13.92 10.11
N VAL A 84 -4.82 14.00 10.51
CA VAL A 84 -4.32 13.39 11.75
C VAL A 84 -4.98 13.91 13.03
N ASN A 85 -5.65 15.06 12.95
CA ASN A 85 -6.36 15.70 14.07
C ASN A 85 -7.87 15.40 14.04
N GLY A 86 -8.35 14.58 13.10
CA GLY A 86 -9.77 14.27 12.93
C GLY A 86 -10.59 15.37 12.26
N THR A 87 -9.93 16.34 11.60
CA THR A 87 -10.63 17.40 10.84
C THR A 87 -10.81 16.96 9.38
N ASP A 88 -11.98 17.20 8.79
CA ASP A 88 -12.22 16.95 7.37
C ASP A 88 -11.13 17.56 6.49
N GLN A 89 -10.43 16.72 5.74
CA GLN A 89 -9.30 17.15 4.94
C GLN A 89 -9.76 17.80 3.64
N VAL A 90 -9.31 19.04 3.40
CA VAL A 90 -9.42 19.71 2.10
C VAL A 90 -8.10 19.51 1.35
N PHE A 91 -8.17 18.78 0.25
CA PHE A 91 -7.02 18.48 -0.60
C PHE A 91 -6.77 19.60 -1.61
N LYS A 92 -5.49 19.87 -1.85
CA LYS A 92 -5.07 20.76 -2.94
C LYS A 92 -4.93 19.92 -4.20
N GLY A 93 -5.73 20.27 -5.21
CA GLY A 93 -5.72 19.64 -6.52
C GLY A 93 -4.75 20.31 -7.47
N ASN A 94 -5.20 20.49 -8.70
CA ASN A 94 -4.35 20.87 -9.82
C ASN A 94 -4.20 22.38 -9.96
N PHE A 95 -3.13 22.77 -10.65
CA PHE A 95 -2.82 24.15 -11.03
C PHE A 95 -2.79 24.35 -12.55
N ASP A 96 -2.95 23.26 -13.30
CA ASP A 96 -3.06 23.22 -14.75
C ASP A 96 -3.92 22.01 -15.16
N ASN A 97 -4.01 21.76 -16.46
CA ASN A 97 -4.90 20.75 -17.00
C ASN A 97 -4.31 19.34 -17.10
N ASN A 98 -2.99 19.15 -16.90
CA ASN A 98 -2.33 17.90 -17.26
C ASN A 98 -1.29 17.37 -16.28
N THR A 99 -0.73 18.21 -15.40
CA THR A 99 0.25 17.77 -14.41
C THR A 99 -0.46 16.98 -13.31
N PRO A 100 -0.08 15.71 -13.06
CA PRO A 100 -0.61 14.93 -11.94
C PRO A 100 -0.29 15.59 -10.61
N VAL A 101 -1.25 15.55 -9.69
CA VAL A 101 -1.05 15.94 -8.29
C VAL A 101 -1.45 14.79 -7.38
N ASP A 102 -0.49 14.29 -6.62
CA ASP A 102 -0.68 13.22 -5.65
C ASP A 102 -1.01 13.78 -4.28
N ASN A 103 -2.07 13.26 -3.66
CA ASN A 103 -2.46 13.55 -2.30
C ASN A 103 -2.57 12.24 -1.51
N LYS A 104 -1.74 12.10 -0.46
CA LYS A 104 -1.78 10.92 0.43
C LYS A 104 -2.79 11.12 1.55
N PHE A 105 -3.47 10.04 1.92
CA PHE A 105 -4.32 10.00 3.11
C PHE A 105 -3.46 9.74 4.35
N PRO A 106 -3.90 10.12 5.56
CA PRO A 106 -3.13 9.87 6.79
C PRO A 106 -2.91 8.39 7.12
N GLY A 107 -3.71 7.50 6.53
CA GLY A 107 -3.57 6.05 6.65
C GLY A 107 -4.31 5.33 5.53
N MET A 108 -4.16 4.00 5.49
CA MET A 108 -4.92 3.16 4.57
C MET A 108 -6.36 3.02 5.04
N ILE A 109 -7.31 3.30 4.15
CA ILE A 109 -8.74 3.26 4.44
C ILE A 109 -9.34 2.07 3.68
N LEU A 110 -9.90 1.09 4.42
CA LEU A 110 -10.65 0.00 3.82
C LEU A 110 -12.04 0.50 3.38
N THR A 111 -12.29 0.50 2.07
CA THR A 111 -13.49 1.06 1.47
C THR A 111 -13.90 0.34 0.19
N ARG A 112 -15.13 0.52 -0.28
CA ARG A 112 -15.59 0.01 -1.58
C ARG A 112 -15.94 1.14 -2.55
N PHE A 113 -16.36 2.27 -2.02
CA PHE A 113 -16.75 3.43 -2.79
C PHE A 113 -15.87 4.62 -2.42
N VAL A 114 -15.46 5.38 -3.43
CA VAL A 114 -14.73 6.63 -3.24
C VAL A 114 -15.41 7.73 -4.04
N ARG A 115 -15.61 8.90 -3.42
CA ARG A 115 -16.21 10.08 -4.01
C ARG A 115 -15.28 11.27 -3.85
N LEU A 116 -15.02 11.98 -4.94
CA LEU A 116 -14.38 13.29 -4.96
C LEU A 116 -15.46 14.34 -5.11
N GLN A 117 -15.40 15.35 -4.25
CA GLN A 117 -16.29 16.51 -4.28
C GLN A 117 -15.45 17.78 -4.49
N PRO A 118 -15.41 18.32 -5.72
CA PRO A 118 -14.81 19.62 -6.02
C PRO A 118 -15.36 20.74 -5.13
N LEU A 119 -14.48 21.60 -4.63
CA LEU A 119 -14.83 22.75 -3.82
C LEU A 119 -14.49 24.07 -4.52
N THR A 120 -13.32 24.13 -5.17
CA THR A 120 -12.92 25.30 -5.98
C THR A 120 -12.25 24.84 -7.27
N TRP A 121 -12.35 25.65 -8.31
CA TRP A 121 -11.89 25.31 -9.65
C TRP A 121 -11.40 26.55 -10.42
N HIS A 122 -10.86 26.33 -11.62
CA HIS A 122 -10.40 27.42 -12.48
C HIS A 122 -11.57 28.23 -13.07
N ARG A 123 -12.33 27.68 -14.02
CA ARG A 123 -13.60 28.25 -14.52
C ARG A 123 -14.74 27.25 -14.46
N GLU A 124 -14.48 26.01 -14.84
CA GLU A 124 -15.42 24.89 -14.71
C GLU A 124 -14.84 23.75 -13.86
N VAL A 125 -15.72 22.89 -13.34
CA VAL A 125 -15.31 21.66 -12.69
C VAL A 125 -14.87 20.67 -13.75
N ALA A 126 -13.61 20.27 -13.67
CA ALA A 126 -12.98 19.35 -14.60
C ALA A 126 -11.98 18.46 -13.85
N LEU A 127 -12.13 17.14 -13.97
CA LEU A 127 -11.29 16.17 -13.28
C LEU A 127 -10.99 14.93 -14.12
N ARG A 128 -9.73 14.50 -14.04
CA ARG A 128 -9.36 13.09 -14.16
C ARG A 128 -8.70 12.65 -12.86
N TRP A 129 -8.83 11.39 -12.48
CA TRP A 129 -8.26 10.89 -11.24
C TRP A 129 -8.11 9.37 -11.19
N GLU A 130 -7.30 8.92 -10.25
CA GLU A 130 -7.17 7.52 -9.84
C GLU A 130 -6.89 7.45 -8.33
N ILE A 131 -7.34 6.37 -7.69
CA ILE A 131 -7.01 6.08 -6.29
C ILE A 131 -5.72 5.28 -6.20
N LEU A 132 -4.85 5.74 -5.30
CA LEU A 132 -3.66 5.03 -4.88
C LEU A 132 -4.06 4.00 -3.82
N GLY A 133 -3.57 2.76 -3.95
CA GLY A 133 -3.91 1.68 -3.04
C GLY A 133 -3.78 0.28 -3.66
N CYS A 134 -4.37 -0.72 -3.00
CA CYS A 134 -4.36 -2.13 -3.41
C CYS A 134 -5.65 -2.89 -3.01
N TYR A 135 -5.90 -4.04 -3.65
CA TYR A 135 -6.91 -4.98 -3.19
C TYR A 135 -6.39 -5.77 -1.97
N PRO A 136 -7.24 -6.09 -0.97
CA PRO A 136 -6.84 -6.89 0.19
C PRO A 136 -6.24 -8.26 -0.19
N ASP A 137 -6.82 -8.92 -1.21
CA ASP A 137 -6.40 -10.25 -1.65
C ASP A 137 -5.08 -10.25 -2.45
N GLU A 138 -4.63 -9.08 -2.91
CA GLU A 138 -3.32 -8.90 -3.54
C GLU A 138 -2.20 -8.73 -2.51
N ILE A 139 -2.54 -8.49 -1.24
CA ILE A 139 -1.55 -8.49 -0.17
C ILE A 139 -1.35 -9.97 0.19
N PRO A 140 -0.15 -10.56 -0.06
CA PRO A 140 0.11 -11.91 0.44
C PRO A 140 -0.20 -11.90 1.92
N PRO A 141 -0.86 -12.96 2.46
CA PRO A 141 -1.10 -13.04 3.89
C PRO A 141 0.23 -12.71 4.58
N PRO A 142 0.25 -11.82 5.59
CA PRO A 142 1.48 -11.54 6.31
C PRO A 142 2.11 -12.90 6.62
N PRO A 143 3.42 -13.09 6.35
CA PRO A 143 4.05 -14.37 6.64
C PRO A 143 3.61 -14.73 8.06
N PRO A 144 3.07 -15.95 8.27
CA PRO A 144 2.55 -16.33 9.58
C PRO A 144 3.60 -15.88 10.59
N PRO A 145 3.24 -15.12 11.65
CA PRO A 145 4.22 -14.57 12.56
C PRO A 145 5.19 -15.70 12.85
N THR A 146 6.44 -15.54 12.44
CA THR A 146 7.47 -16.55 12.64
C THR A 146 7.75 -16.53 14.13
N THR A 147 6.83 -17.09 14.91
CA THR A 147 7.16 -17.68 16.18
C THR A 147 8.31 -18.60 15.83
N PRO A 148 9.53 -18.35 16.33
CA PRO A 148 10.60 -19.31 16.12
C PRO A 148 10.04 -20.63 16.61
N THR A 149 9.83 -21.57 15.69
CA THR A 149 9.54 -22.95 16.08
C THR A 149 10.73 -23.31 16.96
N PRO A 150 10.53 -23.61 18.25
CA PRO A 150 11.65 -23.85 19.14
C PRO A 150 12.50 -24.94 18.48
N PRO A 151 13.78 -24.67 18.16
CA PRO A 151 14.59 -25.71 17.58
C PRO A 151 14.67 -26.85 18.58
N SER A 152 14.61 -28.09 18.09
CA SER A 152 14.94 -29.29 18.85
C SER A 152 16.40 -29.30 19.35
N PHE A 153 17.17 -28.26 19.04
CA PHE A 153 18.53 -28.05 19.51
C PHE A 153 18.52 -27.43 20.92
N VAL A 154 18.92 -28.24 21.89
CA VAL A 154 19.16 -27.81 23.27
C VAL A 154 20.64 -27.41 23.39
N CYS A 155 20.89 -26.24 23.95
CA CYS A 155 22.26 -25.77 24.19
C CYS A 155 23.00 -26.73 25.14
N PRO A 156 24.23 -27.18 24.82
CA PRO A 156 24.96 -28.17 25.61
C PRO A 156 25.35 -27.78 27.06
N SER A 157 25.11 -26.54 27.51
CA SER A 157 25.30 -26.15 28.92
C SER A 157 24.19 -25.19 29.40
N GLU A 158 23.71 -25.39 30.62
CA GLU A 158 22.84 -24.45 31.34
C GLU A 158 23.62 -23.39 32.13
N LEU A 159 24.96 -23.45 32.08
CA LEU A 159 25.86 -22.55 32.79
C LEU A 159 26.43 -21.52 31.81
N GLU A 160 25.71 -20.40 31.68
CA GLU A 160 26.19 -19.03 31.40
C GLU A 160 27.28 -18.78 30.31
N GLU A 161 27.44 -19.64 29.30
CA GLU A 161 28.33 -19.34 28.18
C GLU A 161 27.57 -19.07 26.88
N THR A 162 27.89 -17.94 26.26
CA THR A 162 27.54 -17.65 24.87
C THR A 162 28.37 -18.54 23.95
N GLY A 163 27.75 -19.21 22.98
CA GLY A 163 28.46 -20.21 22.17
C GLY A 163 27.85 -20.46 20.80
N LEU A 164 28.69 -20.87 19.84
CA LEU A 164 28.29 -21.24 18.48
C LEU A 164 28.40 -22.75 18.25
N TYR A 165 27.33 -23.35 17.76
CA TYR A 165 27.19 -24.80 17.57
C TYR A 165 26.69 -25.13 16.15
N PRO A 166 27.15 -26.23 15.54
CA PRO A 166 26.69 -26.61 14.21
C PRO A 166 25.22 -27.02 14.20
N HIS A 167 24.53 -26.76 13.09
CA HIS A 167 23.20 -27.32 12.88
C HIS A 167 23.29 -28.81 12.51
N PRO A 168 22.46 -29.70 13.09
CA PRO A 168 22.62 -31.15 12.95
C PRO A 168 22.39 -31.67 11.52
N THR A 169 21.55 -30.98 10.74
CA THR A 169 21.15 -31.44 9.39
C THR A 169 21.47 -30.45 8.27
N ASP A 170 22.05 -29.29 8.57
CA ASP A 170 22.25 -28.24 7.56
C ASP A 170 23.58 -27.51 7.79
N CYS A 171 24.58 -27.81 6.98
CA CYS A 171 25.91 -27.21 7.10
C CYS A 171 25.93 -25.70 6.87
N THR A 172 24.90 -25.14 6.24
CA THR A 172 24.80 -23.70 6.00
C THR A 172 24.27 -22.94 7.22
N LYS A 173 23.85 -23.65 8.27
CA LYS A 173 23.27 -23.10 9.49
C LYS A 173 24.08 -23.43 10.74
N PHE A 174 23.89 -22.62 11.78
CA PHE A 174 24.45 -22.84 13.10
C PHE A 174 23.53 -22.25 14.19
N TYR A 175 23.71 -22.70 15.42
CA TYR A 175 23.02 -22.17 16.59
C TYR A 175 23.93 -21.23 17.37
N HIS A 176 23.43 -20.04 17.71
CA HIS A 176 23.99 -19.17 18.72
C HIS A 176 23.22 -19.38 20.02
N CYS A 177 23.89 -19.96 21.00
CA CYS A 177 23.38 -20.09 22.36
C CYS A 177 23.76 -18.86 23.16
N ASP A 178 22.78 -18.26 23.82
CA ASP A 178 22.96 -17.20 24.80
C ASP A 178 22.10 -17.52 26.02
N HIS A 179 22.72 -17.73 27.18
CA HIS A 179 22.04 -18.11 28.43
C HIS A 179 21.02 -19.26 28.27
N GLY A 180 21.39 -20.32 27.55
CA GLY A 180 20.55 -21.50 27.29
C GLY A 180 19.52 -21.34 26.17
N ILE A 181 19.39 -20.16 25.56
CA ILE A 181 18.48 -19.89 24.45
C ILE A 181 19.21 -20.11 23.12
N ALA A 182 18.83 -21.16 22.40
CA ALA A 182 19.35 -21.44 21.07
C ALA A 182 18.65 -20.58 20.00
N THR A 183 19.43 -19.77 19.29
CA THR A 183 18.96 -19.03 18.11
C THR A 183 19.59 -19.60 16.85
N GLU A 184 18.78 -20.08 15.90
CA GLU A 184 19.27 -20.50 14.58
C GLU A 184 19.77 -19.28 13.78
N LYS A 185 20.93 -19.42 13.16
CA LYS A 185 21.57 -18.44 12.28
C LYS A 185 21.98 -19.11 10.98
N GLN A 186 21.98 -18.33 9.91
CA GLN A 186 22.34 -18.75 8.57
C GLN A 186 23.70 -18.13 8.21
N CYS A 187 24.62 -18.95 7.71
CA CYS A 187 25.86 -18.45 7.11
C CYS A 187 25.55 -17.64 5.83
N LYS A 188 26.47 -16.75 5.45
CA LYS A 188 26.39 -16.09 4.15
C LYS A 188 26.31 -17.15 3.04
N GLU A 189 25.56 -16.83 1.99
CA GLU A 189 25.32 -17.72 0.86
C GLU A 189 26.62 -18.36 0.34
N GLY A 190 26.61 -19.69 0.22
CA GLY A 190 27.75 -20.50 -0.22
C GLY A 190 28.76 -20.88 0.87
N LEU A 191 28.60 -20.44 2.13
CA LEU A 191 29.48 -20.81 3.24
C LEU A 191 28.85 -21.85 4.17
N HIS A 192 29.70 -22.68 4.77
CA HIS A 192 29.33 -23.69 5.76
C HIS A 192 29.89 -23.32 7.14
N PHE A 193 29.14 -23.58 8.20
CA PHE A 193 29.65 -23.36 9.55
C PHE A 193 30.73 -24.38 9.90
N SER A 194 31.87 -23.88 10.38
CA SER A 194 32.98 -24.71 10.87
C SER A 194 32.87 -24.89 12.39
N PRO A 195 32.60 -26.11 12.90
CA PRO A 195 32.48 -26.37 14.34
C PRO A 195 33.77 -26.13 15.11
N GLU A 196 34.93 -26.31 14.46
CA GLU A 196 36.27 -26.12 15.02
C GLU A 196 36.65 -24.65 15.10
N LYS A 197 36.41 -23.87 14.03
CA LYS A 197 36.79 -22.46 13.95
C LYS A 197 35.72 -21.50 14.49
N LYS A 198 34.51 -22.00 14.77
CA LYS A 198 33.34 -21.19 15.21
C LYS A 198 32.99 -20.05 14.25
N VAL A 199 33.18 -20.27 12.94
CA VAL A 199 32.92 -19.27 11.89
C VAL A 199 32.37 -19.96 10.64
N CYS A 200 31.64 -19.21 9.82
CA CYS A 200 31.28 -19.64 8.47
C CYS A 200 32.51 -19.60 7.57
N ASP A 201 32.89 -20.76 7.04
CA ASP A 201 34.05 -20.96 6.17
C ASP A 201 33.59 -21.63 4.85
N TRP A 202 34.49 -21.75 3.89
CA TRP A 202 34.18 -22.42 2.63
C TRP A 202 33.83 -23.90 2.85
N PRO A 203 32.88 -24.48 2.10
CA PRO A 203 32.46 -25.88 2.25
C PRO A 203 33.61 -26.89 2.29
N GLU A 204 34.66 -26.62 1.51
CA GLU A 204 35.84 -27.48 1.36
C GLU A 204 36.73 -27.52 2.62
N THR A 205 36.70 -26.47 3.44
CA THR A 205 37.53 -26.30 4.65
C THR A 205 36.72 -26.29 5.94
N ALA A 206 35.39 -26.13 5.86
CA ALA A 206 34.54 -26.00 7.03
C ALA A 206 34.47 -27.29 7.89
N GLY A 207 34.71 -28.46 7.28
CA GLY A 207 34.71 -29.74 7.99
C GLY A 207 33.33 -30.18 8.48
N CYS A 208 32.25 -29.61 7.93
CA CYS A 208 30.90 -29.97 8.30
C CYS A 208 30.56 -31.40 7.84
N ARG A 209 30.03 -32.21 8.76
CA ARG A 209 29.46 -33.53 8.48
C ARG A 209 27.98 -33.48 8.83
N SER A 210 27.12 -33.15 7.87
CA SER A 210 25.70 -33.40 7.99
C SER A 210 25.49 -34.91 8.01
N THR A 211 24.99 -35.48 9.11
CA THR A 211 24.50 -36.86 9.14
C THR A 211 23.14 -36.96 8.49
#